data_AF-A0A2D8G8J9-F1
#
_entry.id   AF-A0A2D8G8J9-F1
#
_cell.length_a   1.000
_cell.length_b   1.000
_cell.length_c   1.000
_cell.angle_alpha   90.00
_cell.angle_beta   90.00
_cell.angle_gamma   90.00
#
_symmetry.space_group_name_H-M   'P 1'
#
loop_
_entity.id
_entity.type
_entity.pdbx_description
1 polymer ?
#
loop_
_entity_poly.entity_id
_entity_poly.type
_entity_poly.pdbx_seq_one_letter_code
_entity_poly.pdbx_strand_id
1 'polypeptide(L)'
;MAEITVRALDSALAMEEIQKRLGDEALIISTKRVDGKIEITASDNEVEAVAKSAGPLILGEAYRKDKFSAVLDQKVNESQIGSDPVSFEEFYSSINSTISEVSNNFNRLRDLVGNFDYTEKDIIGTLDKLQ
;
A
#
# COMPACT_ATOMS: atom_id res chain seq x y z
N MET A 1 -7.64 4.16 51.02
CA MET A 1 -6.47 4.08 50.13
C MET A 1 -5.97 2.65 50.19
N ALA A 2 -6.68 1.76 49.49
CA ALA A 2 -6.24 0.39 49.27
C ALA A 2 -6.03 0.20 47.76
N GLU A 3 -4.78 0.26 47.32
CA GLU A 3 -4.40 -0.16 45.96
C GLU A 3 -3.91 -1.59 46.03
N ILE A 4 -4.46 -2.46 45.16
CA ILE A 4 -4.05 -3.86 45.06
C ILE A 4 -3.57 -4.16 43.65
N THR A 5 -2.58 -5.04 43.55
CA THR A 5 -2.16 -5.62 42.27
C THR A 5 -2.39 -7.12 42.32
N VAL A 6 -3.16 -7.63 41.35
CA VAL A 6 -3.55 -9.04 41.23
C VAL A 6 -2.97 -9.61 39.94
N ARG A 7 -2.40 -10.82 40.02
CA ARG A 7 -1.87 -11.56 38.86
C ARG A 7 -2.59 -12.89 38.70
N ALA A 8 -3.25 -13.09 37.56
CA ALA A 8 -3.97 -14.33 37.27
C ALA A 8 -3.72 -14.82 35.83
N LEU A 9 -4.06 -16.09 35.57
CA LEU A 9 -3.95 -16.69 34.23
C LEU A 9 -4.91 -16.05 33.23
N ASP A 10 -6.09 -15.67 33.70
CA ASP A 10 -7.13 -15.03 32.90
C ASP A 10 -7.63 -13.76 33.60
N SER A 11 -8.08 -12.81 32.80
CA SER A 11 -8.73 -11.59 33.20
C SER A 11 -9.95 -11.83 34.12
N ALA A 12 -10.74 -12.88 33.87
CA ALA A 12 -11.89 -13.21 34.70
C ALA A 12 -11.50 -13.52 36.16
N LEU A 13 -10.47 -14.34 36.35
CA LEU A 13 -9.96 -14.69 37.68
C LEU A 13 -9.33 -13.49 38.39
N ALA A 14 -8.62 -12.63 37.65
CA ALA A 14 -8.07 -11.40 38.22
C ALA A 14 -9.18 -10.47 38.72
N MET A 15 -10.27 -10.33 37.96
CA MET A 15 -11.42 -9.49 38.33
C MET A 15 -12.18 -10.05 39.53
N GLU A 16 -12.34 -11.37 39.63
CA GLU A 16 -12.97 -12.01 40.80
C GLU A 16 -12.21 -11.70 42.10
N GLU A 17 -10.88 -11.78 42.07
CA GLU A 17 -10.04 -11.48 43.24
C GLU A 17 -10.04 -9.98 43.58
N ILE A 18 -10.16 -9.12 42.58
CA ILE A 18 -10.31 -7.67 42.77
C ILE A 18 -11.66 -7.37 43.43
N GLN A 19 -12.75 -7.91 42.89
CA GLN A 19 -14.10 -7.73 43.41
C GLN A 19 -14.21 -8.21 44.86
N LYS A 20 -13.60 -9.36 45.19
CA LYS A 20 -13.61 -9.90 46.55
C LYS A 20 -12.89 -9.02 47.58
N ARG A 21 -11.90 -8.24 47.15
CA ARG A 21 -11.06 -7.41 48.04
C ARG A 21 -11.51 -5.95 48.08
N LEU A 22 -11.88 -5.38 46.94
CA LEU A 22 -12.21 -3.96 46.79
C LEU A 22 -13.70 -3.70 46.54
N GLY A 23 -14.49 -4.73 46.24
CA GLY A 23 -15.92 -4.61 45.91
C GLY A 23 -16.17 -4.34 44.42
N ASP A 24 -17.45 -4.22 44.07
CA ASP A 24 -17.92 -4.07 42.69
C ASP A 24 -17.55 -2.69 42.08
N GLU A 25 -17.35 -1.70 42.95
CA GLU A 25 -17.01 -0.32 42.59
C GLU A 25 -15.49 -0.08 42.46
N ALA A 26 -14.69 -1.15 42.44
CA ALA A 26 -13.24 -1.04 42.31
C ALA A 26 -12.83 -0.42 40.97
N LEU A 27 -12.00 0.62 41.00
CA LEU A 27 -11.51 1.28 39.80
C LEU A 27 -10.20 0.63 39.33
N ILE A 28 -10.18 0.22 38.06
CA ILE A 28 -8.98 -0.33 37.43
C ILE A 28 -8.05 0.80 36.97
N ILE A 29 -6.84 0.84 37.51
CA ILE A 29 -5.82 1.83 37.17
C ILE A 29 -4.99 1.37 35.97
N SER A 30 -4.64 0.08 35.92
CA SER A 30 -3.75 -0.46 34.89
C SER A 30 -3.99 -1.95 34.66
N THR A 31 -3.92 -2.36 33.40
CA THR A 31 -3.94 -3.76 32.98
C THR A 31 -2.71 -4.05 32.12
N LYS A 32 -1.93 -5.06 32.50
CA LYS A 32 -0.73 -5.48 31.78
C LYS A 32 -0.72 -6.98 31.58
N ARG A 33 -0.03 -7.45 30.55
CA ARG A 33 0.25 -8.87 30.33
C ARG A 33 1.73 -9.12 30.61
N VAL A 34 2.03 -9.89 31.65
CA VAL A 34 3.39 -10.18 32.12
C VAL A 34 3.51 -11.70 32.32
N ASP A 35 4.49 -12.31 31.66
CA ASP A 35 4.76 -13.76 31.72
C ASP A 35 3.56 -14.64 31.34
N GLY A 36 2.80 -14.23 30.33
CA GLY A 36 1.59 -14.93 29.88
C GLY A 36 0.40 -14.84 30.83
N LYS A 37 0.53 -14.09 31.93
CA LYS A 37 -0.53 -13.81 32.92
C LYS A 37 -1.00 -12.36 32.81
N ILE A 38 -2.24 -12.12 33.22
CA ILE A 38 -2.79 -10.76 33.32
C ILE A 38 -2.50 -10.23 34.72
N GLU A 39 -1.92 -9.03 34.76
CA GLU A 39 -1.68 -8.23 35.96
C GLU A 39 -2.60 -7.03 35.94
N ILE A 40 -3.44 -6.89 36.96
CA ILE A 40 -4.41 -5.79 37.10
C ILE A 40 -4.14 -5.05 38.41
N THR A 41 -3.99 -3.74 38.31
CA THR A 41 -3.86 -2.83 39.45
C THR A 41 -5.17 -2.07 39.63
N ALA A 42 -5.77 -2.15 40.81
CA ALA A 42 -7.08 -1.60 41.13
C ALA A 42 -7.08 -0.85 42.47
N SER A 43 -8.00 0.10 42.62
CA SER A 43 -8.11 0.99 43.79
C SER A 43 -9.58 1.19 44.21
N ASP A 44 -9.80 1.46 45.50
CA ASP A 44 -11.12 1.70 46.14
C ASP A 44 -11.70 3.10 45.89
N ASN A 45 -10.90 4.05 45.43
CA ASN A 45 -11.31 5.43 45.21
C ASN A 45 -11.47 5.79 43.73
N GLU A 46 -12.38 6.72 43.44
CA GLU A 46 -12.34 7.55 42.23
C GLU A 46 -10.96 8.23 42.20
N VAL A 47 -10.08 7.73 41.33
CA VAL A 47 -8.81 8.38 41.08
C VAL A 47 -9.17 9.71 40.44
N GLU A 48 -8.93 10.82 41.15
CA GLU A 48 -8.87 12.14 40.52
C GLU A 48 -8.03 11.95 39.28
N ALA A 49 -8.68 12.04 38.11
CA ALA A 49 -8.04 11.70 36.85
C ALA A 49 -6.77 12.52 36.81
N VAL A 50 -5.63 11.86 37.05
CA VAL A 50 -4.34 12.49 36.90
C VAL A 50 -4.32 12.74 35.42
N ALA A 51 -4.70 13.95 35.04
CA ALA A 51 -4.54 14.48 33.72
C ALA A 51 -3.02 14.56 33.54
N LYS A 52 -2.42 13.39 33.26
CA LYS A 52 -1.26 13.34 32.41
C LYS A 52 -1.76 14.05 31.17
N SER A 53 -1.44 15.33 31.09
CA SER A 53 -1.28 16.02 29.82
C SER A 53 -0.19 15.22 29.12
N ALA A 54 -0.60 14.10 28.53
CA ALA A 54 0.12 13.45 27.49
C ALA A 54 0.12 14.52 26.40
N GLY A 55 1.14 15.37 26.43
CA GLY A 55 1.47 16.21 25.30
C GLY A 55 1.44 15.31 24.07
N PRO A 56 1.06 15.86 22.91
CA PRO A 56 1.01 15.09 21.69
C PRO A 56 2.29 14.27 21.56
N LEU A 57 2.15 12.97 21.31
CA LEU A 57 3.30 12.09 21.15
C LEU A 57 4.10 12.59 19.95
N ILE A 58 5.16 13.34 20.21
CA ILE A 58 6.00 13.87 19.15
C ILE A 58 7.08 12.84 18.86
N LEU A 59 7.16 12.41 17.60
CA LEU A 59 8.24 11.58 17.10
C LEU A 59 9.59 12.25 17.38
N GLY A 60 10.63 11.46 17.71
CA GLY A 60 11.99 11.98 17.82
C GLY A 60 12.49 12.52 16.47
N GLU A 61 13.44 13.45 16.48
CA GLU A 61 13.95 14.13 15.28
C GLU A 61 14.35 13.16 14.15
N ALA A 62 14.92 12.01 14.49
CA ALA A 62 15.29 10.97 13.52
C ALA A 62 14.10 10.38 12.72
N TYR A 63 12.88 10.45 13.28
CA TYR A 63 11.66 9.90 12.68
C TYR A 63 10.72 10.99 12.15
N ARG A 64 10.99 12.26 12.44
CA ARG A 64 10.22 13.36 11.86
C ARG A 64 10.59 13.52 10.39
N LYS A 65 9.58 13.74 9.57
CA LYS A 65 9.73 14.11 8.17
C LYS A 65 9.03 15.45 8.00
N ASP A 66 9.77 16.47 7.58
CA ASP A 66 9.28 17.85 7.55
C ASP A 66 8.11 18.03 6.58
N LYS A 67 8.15 17.30 5.46
CA LYS A 67 7.13 17.36 4.40
C LYS A 67 6.92 15.99 3.77
N PHE A 68 5.71 15.78 3.26
CA PHE A 68 5.37 14.58 2.51
C PHE A 68 6.28 14.38 1.28
N SER A 69 6.71 15.47 0.62
CA SER A 69 7.64 15.42 -0.52
C SER A 69 8.95 14.70 -0.20
N ALA A 70 9.54 14.94 0.98
CA ALA A 70 10.79 14.27 1.36
C ALA A 70 10.63 12.75 1.51
N VAL A 71 9.44 12.28 1.90
CA VAL A 71 9.12 10.85 1.98
C VAL A 71 8.95 10.25 0.59
N LEU A 72 8.30 10.99 -0.32
CA LEU A 72 8.15 10.55 -1.71
C LEU A 72 9.52 10.44 -2.39
N ASP A 73 10.35 11.48 -2.29
CA ASP A 73 11.68 11.48 -2.89
C ASP A 73 12.51 10.32 -2.34
N GLN A 74 12.50 10.10 -1.03
CA GLN A 74 13.17 8.96 -0.41
C GLN A 74 12.66 7.62 -0.98
N LYS A 75 11.34 7.40 -1.04
CA LYS A 75 10.77 6.13 -1.51
C LYS A 75 10.96 5.89 -3.01
N VAL A 76 10.89 6.95 -3.82
CA VAL A 76 11.16 6.87 -5.27
C VAL A 76 12.61 6.46 -5.50
N ASN A 77 13.55 7.02 -4.75
CA ASN A 77 14.97 6.68 -4.85
C ASN A 77 15.29 5.30 -4.23
N GLU A 78 14.66 4.92 -3.11
CA GLU A 78 14.82 3.58 -2.51
C GLU A 78 14.32 2.46 -3.44
N SER A 79 13.25 2.74 -4.20
CA SER A 79 12.73 1.81 -5.22
C SER A 79 13.70 1.59 -6.39
N GLN A 80 14.71 2.45 -6.55
CA GLN A 80 15.75 2.30 -7.57
C GLN A 80 16.97 1.48 -7.09
N ILE A 81 17.10 1.24 -5.79
CA ILE A 81 18.28 0.57 -5.19
C ILE A 81 18.05 -0.95 -5.04
N GLY A 82 16.81 -1.44 -5.17
CA GLY A 82 16.41 -2.82 -4.84
C GLY A 82 16.03 -3.75 -6.01
N SER A 83 16.07 -3.29 -7.25
CA SER A 83 15.85 -4.12 -8.43
C SER A 83 16.76 -3.58 -9.51
N ASP A 84 17.61 -4.40 -10.14
CA ASP A 84 18.12 -4.06 -11.47
C ASP A 84 16.90 -3.89 -12.38
N PRO A 85 16.47 -2.66 -12.72
CA PRO A 85 15.39 -2.50 -13.65
C PRO A 85 16.06 -2.48 -15.02
N VAL A 86 15.52 -3.23 -15.98
CA VAL A 86 15.68 -2.81 -17.39
C VAL A 86 15.38 -1.32 -17.40
N SER A 87 16.40 -0.52 -17.70
CA SER A 87 16.39 0.91 -17.43
C SER A 87 15.14 1.49 -18.08
N PHE A 88 14.39 2.36 -17.39
CA PHE A 88 13.24 3.03 -18.01
C PHE A 88 13.64 3.64 -19.37
N GLU A 89 14.90 4.06 -19.49
CA GLU A 89 15.52 4.52 -20.74
C GLU A 89 15.55 3.45 -21.84
N GLU A 90 15.89 2.20 -21.51
CA GLU A 90 15.86 1.05 -22.44
C GLU A 90 14.43 0.70 -22.84
N PHE A 91 13.48 0.77 -21.91
CA PHE A 91 12.07 0.55 -22.20
C PHE A 91 11.52 1.62 -23.16
N TYR A 92 11.74 2.92 -22.89
CA TYR A 92 11.31 3.99 -23.78
C TYR A 92 12.02 3.94 -25.14
N SER A 93 13.31 3.57 -25.16
CA SER A 93 14.05 3.32 -26.40
C SER A 93 13.41 2.20 -27.23
N SER A 94 13.03 1.08 -26.60
CA SER A 94 12.35 -0.03 -27.28
C SER A 94 10.98 0.36 -27.84
N ILE A 95 10.21 1.16 -27.10
CA ILE A 95 8.90 1.66 -27.54
C ILE A 95 9.07 2.58 -28.75
N ASN A 96 10.01 3.53 -28.68
CA ASN A 96 10.24 4.48 -29.77
C ASN A 96 10.75 3.78 -31.05
N SER A 97 11.59 2.75 -30.91
CA SER A 97 12.00 1.89 -32.04
C SER A 97 10.80 1.21 -32.67
N THR A 98 9.95 0.57 -31.85
CA THR A 98 8.74 -0.12 -32.31
C THR A 98 7.78 0.83 -33.04
N ILE A 99 7.55 2.03 -32.49
CA ILE A 99 6.69 3.06 -33.11
C ILE A 99 7.26 3.49 -34.48
N SER A 100 8.58 3.62 -34.58
CA SER A 100 9.26 3.99 -35.83
C SER A 100 9.11 2.90 -36.90
N GLU A 101 9.26 1.64 -36.51
CA GLU A 101 9.05 0.49 -37.40
C GLU A 101 7.61 0.40 -37.90
N VAL A 102 6.63 0.54 -37.00
CA VAL A 102 5.20 0.53 -37.36
C VAL A 102 4.89 1.66 -38.33
N SER A 103 5.41 2.87 -38.06
CA SER A 103 5.20 4.04 -38.93
C SER A 103 5.79 3.83 -40.32
N ASN A 104 6.99 3.26 -40.41
CA ASN A 104 7.62 2.92 -41.69
C ASN A 104 6.80 1.89 -42.47
N ASN A 105 6.34 0.82 -41.80
CA ASN A 105 5.50 -0.19 -42.42
C ASN A 105 4.17 0.37 -42.93
N PHE A 106 3.56 1.31 -42.19
CA PHE A 106 2.33 1.97 -42.62
C PHE A 106 2.55 2.81 -43.88
N ASN A 107 3.68 3.53 -43.97
CA ASN A 107 4.04 4.28 -45.17
C ASN A 107 4.26 3.35 -46.38
N ARG A 108 4.94 2.22 -46.19
CA ARG A 108 5.12 1.21 -47.25
C ARG A 108 3.79 0.64 -47.75
N LEU A 109 2.85 0.35 -46.84
CA LEU A 109 1.50 -0.08 -47.21
C LEU A 109 0.76 1.01 -47.98
N ARG A 110 0.89 2.26 -47.55
CA ARG A 110 0.29 3.41 -48.25
C ARG A 110 0.86 3.56 -49.66
N ASP A 111 2.16 3.40 -49.84
CA ASP A 111 2.80 3.45 -51.16
C ASP A 111 2.35 2.29 -52.05
N LEU A 112 2.20 1.08 -51.49
CA LEU A 112 1.68 -0.08 -52.22
C LEU A 112 0.24 0.14 -52.68
N VAL A 113 -0.60 0.76 -51.85
CA VAL A 113 -1.99 1.12 -52.21
C VAL A 113 -2.00 2.27 -53.21
N GLY A 114 -1.13 3.26 -53.06
CA GLY A 114 -1.02 4.40 -53.99
C GLY A 114 -0.50 4.01 -55.37
N ASN A 115 0.33 2.98 -55.45
CA ASN A 115 0.86 2.40 -56.69
C ASN A 115 -0.02 1.27 -57.25
N PHE A 116 -1.17 0.99 -56.63
CA PHE A 116 -2.11 0.00 -57.10
C PHE A 116 -2.95 0.60 -58.25
N ASP A 117 -2.42 0.51 -59.46
CA ASP A 117 -3.14 0.95 -60.67
C ASP A 117 -4.21 -0.09 -61.01
N TYR A 118 -5.48 0.29 -60.85
CA TYR A 118 -6.60 -0.54 -61.25
C TYR A 118 -6.76 -0.43 -62.77
N THR A 119 -5.94 -1.17 -63.53
CA THR A 119 -6.13 -1.27 -64.97
C THR A 119 -7.35 -2.15 -65.25
N GLU A 120 -8.50 -1.51 -65.34
CA GLU A 120 -9.72 -2.06 -65.90
C GLU A 120 -9.53 -2.26 -67.41
N LYS A 121 -8.83 -3.34 -67.82
CA LYS A 121 -8.88 -3.90 -69.18
C LYS A 121 -8.09 -5.20 -69.25
N ASP A 122 -8.83 -6.32 -69.29
CA ASP A 122 -8.58 -7.55 -70.05
C ASP A 122 -9.50 -8.65 -69.49
N ILE A 123 -10.47 -9.27 -70.17
CA ILE A 123 -10.88 -9.34 -71.57
C ILE A 123 -12.39 -9.66 -71.54
N ILE A 124 -13.17 -8.89 -72.30
CA ILE A 124 -14.51 -9.29 -72.75
C ILE A 124 -14.29 -10.47 -73.70
N GLY A 125 -14.35 -11.70 -73.16
CA GLY A 125 -14.30 -12.93 -73.94
C GLY A 125 -15.67 -13.16 -74.57
N THR A 126 -15.80 -12.81 -75.84
CA THR A 126 -16.99 -12.98 -76.67
C THR A 126 -17.55 -14.41 -76.58
N LEU A 127 -18.81 -14.53 -76.18
CA LEU A 127 -19.59 -15.78 -76.22
C LEU A 127 -20.02 -16.17 -77.65
N ASP A 128 -19.27 -15.77 -78.68
CA ASP A 128 -19.62 -15.95 -80.10
C ASP A 128 -18.90 -17.16 -80.73
N LYS A 129 -18.74 -18.22 -79.96
CA LYS A 129 -18.28 -19.54 -80.45
C LYS A 129 -19.01 -20.66 -79.72
N LEU A 130 -20.32 -20.73 -79.87
CA LEU A 130 -21.06 -21.97 -79.69
C LEU A 130 -21.92 -22.18 -80.93
N GLN A 131 -21.52 -23.22 -81.67
CA GLN A 131 -22.33 -23.88 -82.70
C GLN A 131 -23.66 -24.36 -82.14
#